data_AF-A0A8X6S9U8-F1
#
_entry.id   AF-A0A8X6S9U8-F1
#
_cell.length_a   1.000
_cell.length_b   1.000
_cell.length_c   1.000
_cell.angle_alpha   90.00
_cell.angle_beta   90.00
_cell.angle_gamma   90.00
#
_symmetry.space_group_name_H-M   'P 1'
#
loop_
_entity.id
_entity.type
_entity.pdbx_description
1 polymer ?
#
loop_
_entity_poly.entity_id
_entity_poly.type
_entity_poly.pdbx_seq_one_letter_code
_entity_poly.pdbx_strand_id
1 'polypeptide(L)'
;MFLSAFYKDSDDGLKKGTEFFKESATVAMIGCIHLDIFHQDRLLLNLVDLKKKKLIRSKPDFSLQGSEGFKVVLDHFSLFIRKFRVNPGVILGLAKALEKTSAKYPINRVLCKVYSIPKGSMSFIQDNIFSGQMLKKLFVGCVDNEAFHGAFSKSPYEFKHFN
;
A
#
# COMPACT_ATOMS: atom_id res chain seq x y z
N MET A 1 -4.08 2.79 0.77
CA MET A 1 -4.32 1.56 1.55
C MET A 1 -4.66 0.49 0.53
N PHE A 2 -3.74 -0.45 0.30
CA PHE A 2 -4.04 -1.57 -0.59
C PHE A 2 -4.86 -2.56 0.23
N LEU A 3 -6.13 -2.69 -0.12
CA LEU A 3 -6.94 -3.80 0.36
C LEU A 3 -6.39 -5.05 -0.33
N SER A 4 -5.79 -5.94 0.45
CA SER A 4 -5.23 -7.22 0.00
C SER A 4 -6.28 -8.24 -0.44
N ALA A 5 -7.51 -7.81 -0.76
CA ALA A 5 -8.60 -8.69 -1.17
C ALA A 5 -8.66 -8.93 -2.69
N PHE A 6 -7.84 -8.24 -3.49
CA PHE A 6 -7.84 -8.35 -4.96
C PHE A 6 -6.47 -8.73 -5.52
N TYR A 7 -5.78 -9.70 -4.88
CA TYR A 7 -4.60 -10.30 -5.51
C TYR A 7 -5.09 -11.31 -6.56
N LYS A 8 -4.76 -11.05 -7.83
CA LYS A 8 -5.15 -11.85 -9.00
C LYS A 8 -4.30 -13.13 -9.05
N ASP A 9 -4.59 -14.10 -8.18
CA ASP A 9 -3.97 -15.44 -8.27
C ASP A 9 -4.63 -16.30 -9.37
N SER A 10 -5.81 -15.91 -9.87
CA SER A 10 -6.53 -16.53 -10.99
C SER A 10 -7.78 -15.71 -11.35
N ASP A 11 -8.32 -15.86 -12.57
CA ASP A 11 -9.62 -15.28 -12.97
C ASP A 11 -10.77 -15.66 -12.02
N ASP A 12 -10.62 -16.74 -11.25
CA ASP A 12 -11.57 -17.19 -10.24
C ASP A 12 -11.61 -16.30 -8.99
N GLY A 13 -10.51 -15.62 -8.64
CA GLY A 13 -10.46 -14.73 -7.48
C GLY A 13 -11.33 -13.49 -7.66
N LEU A 14 -11.32 -12.91 -8.86
CA LEU A 14 -12.17 -11.76 -9.21
C LEU A 14 -13.64 -12.16 -9.24
N LYS A 15 -13.97 -13.32 -9.81
CA LYS A 15 -15.35 -13.85 -9.84
C LYS A 15 -15.90 -14.05 -8.43
N LYS A 16 -15.16 -14.72 -7.55
CA LYS A 16 -15.55 -14.89 -6.14
C LYS A 16 -15.69 -13.53 -5.43
N GLY A 17 -14.79 -12.59 -5.70
CA GLY A 17 -14.86 -11.23 -5.16
C GLY A 17 -16.16 -10.51 -5.55
N THR A 18 -16.57 -10.60 -6.83
CA THR A 18 -17.78 -9.94 -7.32
C THR A 18 -19.06 -10.50 -6.71
N GLU A 19 -19.08 -11.77 -6.30
CA GLU A 19 -20.27 -12.37 -5.68
C GLU A 19 -20.62 -11.73 -4.34
N PHE A 20 -19.62 -11.29 -3.57
CA PHE A 20 -19.85 -10.60 -2.29
C PHE A 20 -20.47 -9.21 -2.45
N PHE A 21 -20.38 -8.61 -3.64
CA PHE A 21 -20.88 -7.26 -3.92
C PHE A 21 -22.14 -7.23 -4.78
N LYS A 22 -22.79 -8.39 -5.00
CA LYS A 22 -24.08 -8.44 -5.67
C LYS A 22 -25.09 -7.57 -4.93
N GLU A 23 -25.97 -6.91 -5.69
CA GLU A 23 -27.05 -6.05 -5.17
C GLU A 23 -26.58 -4.85 -4.32
N SER A 24 -25.33 -4.41 -4.47
CA SER A 24 -24.75 -3.32 -3.66
C SER A 24 -24.69 -3.64 -2.16
N ALA A 25 -24.50 -4.91 -1.81
CA ALA A 25 -24.30 -5.32 -0.43
C ALA A 25 -23.07 -4.66 0.19
N THR A 26 -23.18 -4.29 1.48
CA THR A 26 -22.04 -3.75 2.24
C THR A 26 -21.17 -4.91 2.74
N VAL A 27 -19.87 -4.87 2.45
CA VAL A 27 -18.92 -5.91 2.83
C VAL A 27 -17.91 -5.37 3.83
N ALA A 28 -17.74 -6.08 4.95
CA ALA A 28 -16.68 -5.79 5.90
C ALA A 28 -15.37 -6.45 5.45
N MET A 29 -14.30 -5.66 5.39
CA MET A 29 -12.98 -6.13 4.95
C MET A 29 -11.93 -5.80 5.99
N ILE A 30 -11.04 -6.76 6.25
CA ILE A 30 -9.91 -6.61 7.17
C ILE A 30 -8.63 -6.84 6.38
N GLY A 31 -7.70 -5.92 6.49
CA GLY A 31 -6.41 -6.00 5.81
C GLY A 31 -5.32 -5.23 6.55
N CYS A 32 -4.08 -5.63 6.32
CA CYS A 32 -2.92 -4.95 6.86
C CYS A 32 -2.71 -3.60 6.18
N ILE A 33 -2.37 -2.57 6.96
CA ILE A 33 -2.00 -1.27 6.38
C ILE A 33 -0.56 -1.34 5.89
N HIS A 34 -0.38 -1.28 4.57
CA HIS A 34 0.93 -1.17 3.95
C HIS A 34 1.54 0.23 4.13
N LEU A 35 2.30 0.41 5.20
CA LEU A 35 3.09 1.61 5.48
C LEU A 35 4.45 1.19 6.01
N ASP A 36 5.52 1.85 5.56
CA ASP A 36 6.91 1.48 5.87
C ASP A 36 7.20 1.31 7.38
N ILE A 37 6.59 2.15 8.22
CA ILE A 37 6.77 2.09 9.68
C ILE A 37 6.04 0.92 10.35
N PHE A 38 5.07 0.30 9.67
CA PHE A 38 4.33 -0.86 10.16
C PHE A 38 4.93 -2.18 9.69
N HIS A 39 5.93 -2.15 8.79
CA HIS A 39 6.66 -3.32 8.31
C HIS A 39 7.96 -3.61 9.09
N GLN A 40 8.15 -3.00 10.26
CA GLN A 40 9.27 -3.32 11.15
C GLN A 40 8.82 -4.20 12.33
N ASP A 41 9.75 -4.97 12.87
CA ASP A 41 9.50 -5.86 14.00
C ASP A 41 9.49 -5.13 15.36
N ARG A 42 9.82 -3.84 15.39
CA ARG A 42 9.88 -3.05 16.64
C ARG A 42 8.52 -2.51 17.01
N LEU A 43 8.13 -2.73 18.27
CA LEU A 43 6.95 -2.13 18.87
C LEU A 43 7.12 -0.62 18.98
N LEU A 44 6.04 0.12 18.71
CA LEU A 44 5.99 1.56 18.96
C LEU A 44 5.97 1.83 20.46
N LEU A 45 6.73 2.85 20.88
CA LEU A 45 6.72 3.33 22.26
C LEU A 45 5.32 3.81 22.66
N ASN A 46 5.01 3.69 23.95
CA ASN A 46 3.78 4.19 24.52
C ASN A 46 3.71 5.73 24.39
N LEU A 47 2.49 6.27 24.30
CA LEU A 47 2.23 7.72 24.23
C LEU A 47 2.81 8.42 22.99
N VAL A 48 3.15 7.68 21.94
CA VAL A 48 3.48 8.29 20.63
C VAL A 48 2.20 8.61 19.89
N ASP A 49 1.94 9.90 19.68
CA ASP A 49 0.80 10.36 18.91
C ASP A 49 1.04 10.17 17.40
N LEU A 50 0.20 9.36 16.75
CA LEU A 50 0.22 9.13 15.31
C LEU A 50 -0.58 10.24 14.59
N LYS A 51 -0.13 11.50 14.72
CA LYS A 51 -0.86 12.70 14.25
C LYS A 51 -1.18 12.77 12.75
N LYS A 52 -0.54 11.97 11.88
CA LYS A 52 -0.57 12.20 10.43
C LYS A 52 -0.60 10.91 9.61
N LYS A 53 -1.72 10.19 9.65
CA LYS A 53 -2.02 9.18 8.62
C LYS A 53 -3.34 9.52 7.93
N LYS A 54 -3.25 10.45 6.96
CA LYS A 54 -4.36 10.71 6.03
C LYS A 54 -4.43 9.53 5.06
N LEU A 55 -5.46 8.71 5.20
CA LEU A 55 -5.79 7.70 4.19
C LEU A 55 -6.59 8.40 3.09
N ILE A 56 -5.89 8.77 2.03
CA ILE A 56 -6.52 9.35 0.83
C ILE A 56 -6.98 8.18 -0.03
N ARG A 57 -8.24 8.22 -0.45
CA ARG A 57 -8.81 7.24 -1.36
C ARG A 57 -8.37 7.54 -2.79
N SER A 58 -8.00 6.50 -3.53
CA SER A 58 -7.78 6.60 -4.98
C SER A 58 -9.10 6.91 -5.72
N LYS A 59 -8.99 7.36 -6.97
CA LYS A 59 -10.14 7.57 -7.85
C LYS A 59 -10.90 6.24 -8.07
N PRO A 60 -12.24 6.28 -8.24
CA PRO A 60 -13.03 5.07 -8.48
C PRO A 60 -12.52 4.28 -9.70
N ASP A 61 -12.18 4.99 -10.78
CA ASP A 61 -11.67 4.45 -12.05
C ASP A 61 -10.33 3.69 -11.91
N PHE A 62 -9.59 3.96 -10.84
CA PHE A 62 -8.34 3.25 -10.50
C PHE A 62 -8.59 2.06 -9.57
N SER A 63 -9.62 2.14 -8.73
CA SER A 63 -9.92 1.13 -7.70
C SER A 63 -10.88 0.03 -8.15
N LEU A 64 -11.66 0.28 -9.20
CA LEU A 64 -12.70 -0.62 -9.70
C LEU A 64 -12.37 -1.08 -11.12
N GLN A 65 -12.59 -2.36 -11.37
CA GLN A 65 -12.57 -2.95 -12.71
C GLN A 65 -14.00 -3.43 -13.02
N GLY A 66 -14.62 -2.93 -14.08
CA GLY A 66 -16.02 -3.21 -14.40
C GLY A 66 -16.63 -2.25 -15.42
N SER A 67 -17.94 -2.04 -15.34
CA SER A 67 -18.63 -1.02 -16.14
C SER A 67 -18.65 0.33 -15.44
N GLU A 68 -18.81 1.39 -16.22
CA GLU A 68 -18.95 2.75 -15.70
C GLU A 68 -20.23 2.88 -14.84
N GLY A 69 -20.19 3.77 -13.85
CA GLY A 69 -21.34 4.09 -12.99
C GLY A 69 -21.30 3.51 -11.57
N PHE A 70 -20.37 2.60 -11.26
CA PHE A 70 -20.19 2.10 -9.90
C PHE A 70 -19.33 3.03 -9.04
N LYS A 71 -19.76 3.25 -7.80
CA LYS A 71 -19.04 4.06 -6.81
C LYS A 71 -18.80 3.25 -5.55
N VAL A 72 -17.54 3.16 -5.12
CA VAL A 72 -17.20 2.65 -3.79
C VAL A 72 -17.55 3.72 -2.75
N VAL A 73 -18.24 3.35 -1.69
CA VAL A 73 -18.45 4.19 -0.50
C VAL A 73 -17.85 3.47 0.70
N LEU A 74 -17.05 4.20 1.47
CA LEU A 74 -16.51 3.71 2.74
C LEU A 74 -17.45 4.17 3.84
N ASP A 75 -18.14 3.23 4.47
CA ASP A 75 -19.11 3.52 5.53
C ASP A 75 -18.40 3.73 6.88
N HIS A 76 -17.67 2.71 7.33
CA HIS A 76 -16.93 2.74 8.58
C HIS A 76 -15.49 2.25 8.43
N PHE A 77 -14.57 2.89 9.16
CA PHE A 77 -13.16 2.51 9.20
C PHE A 77 -12.69 2.36 10.65
N SER A 78 -12.16 1.19 11.00
CA SER A 78 -11.59 0.90 12.31
C SER A 78 -10.16 0.38 12.16
N LEU A 79 -9.26 0.84 13.03
CA LEU A 79 -7.87 0.39 13.08
C LEU A 79 -7.64 -0.47 14.33
N PHE A 80 -7.34 -1.74 14.11
CA PHE A 80 -6.94 -2.66 15.17
C PHE A 80 -5.43 -2.58 15.39
N ILE A 81 -5.01 -2.23 16.62
CA ILE A 81 -3.60 -2.13 17.01
C ILE A 81 -3.30 -3.16 18.09
N ARG A 82 -2.24 -3.94 17.90
CA ARG A 82 -1.75 -4.86 18.93
C ARG A 82 -1.04 -4.09 20.03
N LYS A 83 -1.58 -4.12 21.24
CA LYS A 83 -0.95 -3.57 22.45
C LYS A 83 -0.26 -4.68 23.23
N PHE A 84 0.99 -4.46 23.63
CA PHE A 84 1.76 -5.42 24.43
C PHE A 84 1.90 -4.91 25.87
N ARG A 85 1.75 -5.81 26.86
CA ARG A 85 2.03 -5.51 28.27
C ARG A 85 3.47 -5.96 28.56
N VAL A 86 4.34 -5.00 28.86
CA VAL A 86 5.75 -5.26 29.16
C VAL A 86 5.97 -5.22 30.68
N ASN A 87 6.93 -5.99 31.19
CA ASN A 87 7.32 -5.95 32.60
C ASN A 87 7.73 -4.51 33.00
N PRO A 88 7.26 -3.98 34.15
CA PRO A 88 7.59 -2.64 34.62
C PRO A 88 9.09 -2.33 34.69
N GLY A 89 9.95 -3.31 35.01
CA GLY A 89 11.40 -3.11 35.03
C GLY A 89 11.97 -2.72 33.66
N VAL A 90 11.42 -3.28 32.58
CA VAL A 90 11.82 -2.94 31.20
C VAL A 90 11.33 -1.55 30.82
N ILE A 91 10.12 -1.16 31.26
CA ILE A 91 9.57 0.18 31.01
C ILE A 91 10.45 1.24 31.68
N LEU A 92 10.89 1.01 32.92
CA LEU A 92 11.79 1.93 33.63
C LEU A 92 13.15 2.03 32.94
N GLY A 93 13.70 0.89 32.50
CA GLY A 93 14.94 0.86 31.73
C GLY A 93 14.83 1.65 30.42
N LEU A 94 13.73 1.47 29.69
CA LEU A 94 13.45 2.22 28.46
C LEU A 94 13.30 3.72 28.74
N ALA A 95 12.59 4.13 29.79
CA ALA A 95 12.44 5.54 30.15
C ALA A 95 13.81 6.21 30.41
N LYS A 96 14.68 5.58 31.21
CA LYS A 96 16.05 6.06 31.45
C LYS A 96 16.91 6.09 30.18
N ALA A 97 16.73 5.14 29.27
CA ALA A 97 17.43 5.14 27.99
C ALA A 97 16.95 6.26 27.07
N LEU A 98 15.66 6.59 27.10
CA LEU A 98 15.05 7.66 26.31
C LEU A 98 15.44 9.05 26.78
N GLU A 99 15.76 9.23 28.07
CA GLU A 99 16.37 10.46 28.58
C GLU A 99 17.75 10.74 27.96
N LYS A 100 18.51 9.67 27.66
CA LYS A 100 19.87 9.78 27.11
C LYS A 100 19.90 9.75 25.59
N THR A 101 19.02 8.96 24.97
CA THR A 101 19.07 8.66 23.54
C THR A 101 17.68 8.56 22.94
N SER A 102 17.48 9.15 21.76
CA SER A 102 16.22 9.02 21.03
C SER A 102 15.99 7.59 20.53
N ALA A 103 14.72 7.17 20.52
CA ALA A 103 14.34 5.89 19.93
C ALA A 103 14.64 5.84 18.43
N LYS A 104 15.36 4.81 17.98
CA LYS A 104 15.68 4.59 16.57
C LYS A 104 14.86 3.42 16.03
N TYR A 105 14.11 3.68 14.97
CA TYR A 105 13.32 2.68 14.26
C TYR A 105 13.95 2.42 12.89
N PRO A 106 14.38 1.19 12.58
CA PRO A 106 14.84 0.86 11.24
C PRO A 106 13.63 0.86 10.29
N ILE A 107 13.70 1.66 9.22
CA ILE A 107 12.63 1.76 8.23
C ILE A 107 13.19 1.38 6.87
N ASN A 108 12.56 0.41 6.21
CA ASN A 108 12.79 0.13 4.80
C ASN A 108 11.77 0.94 4.00
N ARG A 109 12.22 1.97 3.30
CA ARG A 109 11.34 2.82 2.48
C ARG A 109 11.07 2.18 1.13
N VAL A 110 9.80 2.08 0.75
CA VAL A 110 9.40 1.69 -0.60
C VAL A 110 9.09 2.96 -1.39
N LEU A 111 9.87 3.20 -2.45
CA LEU A 111 9.68 4.35 -3.33
C LEU A 111 9.24 3.87 -4.70
N CYS A 112 8.11 4.38 -5.18
CA CYS A 112 7.63 4.15 -6.53
C CYS A 112 7.92 5.39 -7.38
N LYS A 113 8.61 5.20 -8.50
CA LYS A 113 8.76 6.21 -9.56
C LYS A 113 8.12 5.68 -10.83
N VAL A 114 7.42 6.56 -11.52
CA VAL A 114 6.67 6.23 -12.73
C VAL A 114 7.25 7.03 -13.87
N TYR A 115 7.50 6.35 -14.98
CA TYR A 115 8.00 6.92 -16.22
C TYR A 115 7.11 6.48 -17.37
N SER A 116 6.84 7.38 -18.30
CA SER A 116 6.06 7.08 -19.50
C SER A 116 7.03 6.77 -20.65
N ILE A 117 6.92 5.56 -21.19
CA ILE A 117 7.73 5.11 -22.32
C ILE A 117 6.89 5.30 -23.60
N PRO A 118 7.38 6.05 -24.61
CA PRO A 118 6.65 6.23 -25.85
C PRO A 118 6.63 4.95 -26.69
N LYS A 119 5.55 4.78 -27.47
CA LYS A 119 5.36 3.62 -28.34
C LYS A 119 6.44 3.58 -29.42
N GLY A 120 7.06 2.42 -29.64
CA GLY A 120 8.09 2.20 -30.65
C GLY A 120 9.52 2.45 -30.16
N SER A 121 9.71 2.81 -28.88
CA SER A 121 11.05 2.89 -28.28
C SER A 121 11.54 1.51 -27.86
N MET A 122 12.65 1.04 -28.43
CA MET A 122 13.33 -0.20 -27.98
C MET A 122 14.19 -0.01 -26.73
N SER A 123 14.68 1.21 -26.49
CA SER A 123 15.53 1.53 -25.34
C SER A 123 15.00 2.76 -24.62
N PHE A 124 14.97 2.67 -23.30
CA PHE A 124 14.64 3.78 -22.40
C PHE A 124 15.72 3.84 -21.32
N ILE A 125 16.48 4.93 -21.31
CA ILE A 125 17.54 5.18 -20.34
C ILE A 125 17.08 6.32 -19.45
N GLN A 126 17.01 6.05 -18.15
CA GLN A 126 16.69 7.06 -17.15
C GLN A 126 17.80 7.09 -16.11
N ASP A 127 18.54 8.19 -16.10
CA ASP A 127 19.58 8.42 -15.11
C ASP A 127 18.99 8.87 -13.77
N ASN A 128 19.74 8.60 -12.70
CA ASN A 128 19.45 9.07 -11.35
C ASN A 128 18.04 8.72 -10.86
N ILE A 129 17.59 7.48 -11.14
CA ILE A 129 16.29 6.98 -10.71
C ILE A 129 16.14 7.09 -9.19
N PHE A 130 17.21 7.01 -8.40
CA PHE A 130 17.15 7.28 -6.96
C PHE A 130 18.33 8.15 -6.53
N SER A 131 18.03 9.32 -5.95
CA SER A 131 19.04 10.24 -5.43
C SER A 131 19.12 10.11 -3.92
N GLY A 132 20.32 9.91 -3.38
CA GLY A 132 20.58 9.85 -1.94
C GLY A 132 20.72 8.43 -1.40
N GLN A 133 19.60 7.76 -1.08
CA GLN A 133 19.65 6.43 -0.45
C GLN A 133 19.86 5.32 -1.48
N MET A 134 20.88 4.49 -1.26
CA MET A 134 21.13 3.29 -2.07
C MET A 134 19.99 2.30 -1.89
N LEU A 135 19.42 1.84 -3.01
CA LEU A 135 18.39 0.81 -3.00
C LEU A 135 18.97 -0.55 -2.61
N LYS A 136 18.18 -1.32 -1.86
CA LYS A 136 18.48 -2.73 -1.58
C LYS A 136 17.90 -3.68 -2.63
N LYS A 137 16.76 -3.29 -3.22
CA LYS A 137 16.00 -4.08 -4.20
C LYS A 137 15.35 -3.13 -5.20
N LEU A 138 15.34 -3.51 -6.47
CA LEU A 138 14.65 -2.82 -7.55
C LEU A 138 13.62 -3.77 -8.16
N PHE A 139 12.40 -3.28 -8.29
CA PHE A 139 11.34 -3.96 -9.02
C PHE A 139 10.95 -3.07 -10.20
N VAL A 140 10.86 -3.67 -11.38
CA VAL A 140 10.43 -2.98 -12.60
C VAL A 140 9.18 -3.69 -13.08
N GLY A 141 8.13 -2.92 -13.34
CA GLY A 141 6.87 -3.44 -13.87
C GLY A 141 6.33 -2.46 -14.91
N CYS A 142 5.91 -3.00 -16.04
CA CYS A 142 5.30 -2.22 -17.12
C CYS A 142 3.78 -2.42 -17.06
N VAL A 143 3.04 -1.32 -17.24
CA VAL A 143 1.58 -1.30 -17.28
C VAL A 143 1.11 -0.39 -18.41
N ASP A 144 -0.09 -0.64 -18.93
CA ASP A 144 -0.70 0.24 -19.92
C ASP A 144 -0.91 1.64 -19.32
N ASN A 145 -0.62 2.69 -20.09
CA ASN A 145 -0.78 4.07 -19.61
C ASN A 145 -2.24 4.38 -19.24
N GLU A 146 -3.19 3.87 -20.04
CA GLU A 146 -4.63 3.97 -19.74
C GLU A 146 -5.00 3.27 -18.43
N ALA A 147 -4.39 2.12 -18.14
CA ALA A 147 -4.63 1.39 -16.89
C ALA A 147 -4.09 2.17 -15.69
N PHE A 148 -2.89 2.77 -15.83
CA PHE A 148 -2.26 3.57 -14.78
C PHE A 148 -3.07 4.83 -14.42
N HIS A 149 -3.65 5.51 -15.41
CA HIS A 149 -4.49 6.67 -15.18
C HIS A 149 -5.90 6.34 -14.64
N GLY A 150 -6.31 5.08 -14.73
CA GLY A 150 -7.61 4.57 -14.29
C GLY A 150 -8.56 4.48 -15.47
N ALA A 151 -8.81 3.25 -15.92
CA ALA A 151 -9.81 2.92 -16.92
C ALA A 151 -10.58 1.71 -16.42
N PHE A 152 -11.91 1.75 -16.38
CA PHE A 152 -12.71 0.68 -15.79
C PHE A 152 -12.51 -0.71 -16.44
N SER A 153 -12.12 -0.73 -17.72
CA SER A 153 -11.83 -1.97 -18.45
C SER A 153 -10.45 -2.57 -18.17
N LYS A 154 -9.51 -1.79 -17.61
CA LYS A 154 -8.12 -2.20 -17.41
C LYS A 154 -7.67 -2.01 -15.97
N SER A 155 -6.90 -2.97 -15.45
CA SER A 155 -6.40 -2.89 -14.09
C SER A 155 -4.97 -2.34 -14.04
N PRO A 156 -4.65 -1.35 -13.19
CA PRO A 156 -3.27 -0.89 -12.96
C PRO A 156 -2.39 -1.95 -12.27
N TYR A 157 -2.98 -3.05 -11.80
CA TYR A 157 -2.28 -4.15 -11.13
C TYR A 157 -1.93 -5.30 -12.07
N GLU A 158 -2.29 -5.18 -13.35
CA GLU A 158 -1.93 -6.15 -14.38
C GLU A 158 -0.62 -5.76 -15.04
N PHE A 159 0.48 -6.35 -14.57
CA PHE A 159 1.78 -6.18 -15.19
C PHE A 159 1.86 -7.03 -16.46
N LYS A 160 2.09 -6.37 -17.59
CA LYS A 160 2.15 -7.03 -18.91
C LYS A 160 3.56 -7.01 -19.45
N HIS A 161 3.86 -8.02 -20.26
CA HIS A 161 5.03 -8.00 -21.12
C HIS A 161 4.67 -7.21 -22.39
N PHE A 162 5.42 -6.13 -22.63
CA PHE A 162 5.30 -5.32 -23.84
C PHE A 162 6.45 -5.69 -24.76
N ASN A 163 6.11 -6.17 -25.96
CA ASN A 163 7.07 -6.55 -27.01
C ASN A 163 7.42 -5.34 -27.88
#